data_AF-A0A926IX03-F1
#
_entry.id   AF-A0A926IX03-F1
#
_cell.length_a   1.000
_cell.length_b   1.000
_cell.length_c   1.000
_cell.angle_alpha   90.00
_cell.angle_beta   90.00
_cell.angle_gamma   90.00
#
_symmetry.space_group_name_H-M   'P 1'
#
loop_
_entity.id
_entity.type
_entity.pdbx_description
1 polymer ?
#
loop_
_entity_poly.entity_id
_entity_poly.type
_entity_poly.pdbx_seq_one_letter_code
_entity_poly.pdbx_strand_id
1 'polypeptide(L)'
;AVGYYELATALADSGEDLDSALDYAGRALSAAPDELKPYPLAALGWVHYKRREFDRAIDCLRKSSERAAAPSTFRHLGMAYLAAGRPEEAKAAFTKAKTVARGGALEDRMLQQVRSNLRFMEKVGRRRTEAAAASERKA
;
A
#
# COMPACT_ATOMS: atom_id res chain seq x y z
N ALA A 1 -4.80 8.13 -5.03
CA ALA A 1 -3.83 7.38 -4.19
C ALA A 1 -4.36 6.01 -3.78
N VAL A 2 -5.53 5.91 -3.13
CA VAL A 2 -6.08 4.62 -2.63
C VAL A 2 -6.47 3.66 -3.75
N GLY A 3 -7.10 4.12 -4.84
CA GLY A 3 -7.44 3.24 -5.97
C GLY A 3 -6.22 2.57 -6.61
N TYR A 4 -5.13 3.31 -6.81
CA TYR A 4 -3.88 2.75 -7.32
C TYR A 4 -3.22 1.77 -6.34
N TYR A 5 -3.31 2.02 -5.04
CA TYR A 5 -2.84 1.09 -4.02
C TYR A 5 -3.59 -0.26 -4.09
N GLU A 6 -4.92 -0.25 -4.17
CA GLU A 6 -5.73 -1.48 -4.23
C GLU A 6 -5.42 -2.28 -5.50
N LEU A 7 -5.29 -1.61 -6.65
CA LEU A 7 -4.90 -2.23 -7.92
C LEU A 7 -3.50 -2.84 -7.86
N ALA A 8 -2.51 -2.11 -7.33
CA ALA A 8 -1.15 -2.61 -7.18
C ALA A 8 -1.10 -3.89 -6.34
N THR A 9 -1.80 -3.93 -5.21
CA THR A 9 -1.84 -5.13 -4.36
C THR A 9 -2.53 -6.31 -5.03
N ALA A 10 -3.67 -6.08 -5.70
CA ALA A 10 -4.41 -7.14 -6.38
C ALA A 10 -3.58 -7.78 -7.51
N LEU A 11 -2.91 -6.96 -8.32
CA LEU A 11 -2.04 -7.44 -9.40
C LEU A 11 -0.79 -8.15 -8.86
N ALA A 12 -0.21 -7.67 -7.76
CA ALA A 12 0.90 -8.35 -7.11
C ALA A 12 0.49 -9.73 -6.56
N ASP A 13 -0.73 -9.84 -6.04
CA ASP A 13 -1.25 -11.08 -5.52
C ASP A 13 -1.59 -12.09 -6.61
N SER A 14 -2.17 -11.66 -7.73
CA SER A 14 -2.43 -12.54 -8.89
C SER A 14 -1.15 -12.95 -9.61
N GLY A 15 -0.12 -12.09 -9.62
CA GLY A 15 1.16 -12.34 -10.28
C GLY A 15 1.11 -12.22 -11.81
N GLU A 16 -0.02 -11.79 -12.38
CA GLU A 16 -0.27 -11.79 -13.83
C GLU A 16 0.40 -10.61 -14.55
N ASP A 17 0.47 -9.43 -13.93
CA ASP A 17 1.10 -8.24 -14.49
C ASP A 17 1.80 -7.41 -13.40
N LEU A 18 3.04 -7.82 -13.09
CA LEU A 18 3.85 -7.19 -12.06
C LEU A 18 4.43 -5.83 -12.46
N ASP A 19 4.49 -5.53 -13.76
CA ASP A 19 4.98 -4.25 -14.24
C ASP A 19 3.90 -3.17 -14.09
N SER A 20 2.65 -3.49 -14.45
CA SER A 20 1.51 -2.63 -14.13
C SER A 20 1.34 -2.48 -12.61
N ALA A 21 1.53 -3.55 -11.83
CA ALA A 21 1.51 -3.47 -10.38
C ALA A 21 2.53 -2.45 -9.83
N LEU A 22 3.72 -2.41 -10.43
CA LEU A 22 4.78 -1.48 -10.05
C LEU A 22 4.43 -0.03 -10.41
N ASP A 23 3.90 0.21 -11.63
CA ASP A 23 3.44 1.55 -12.03
C ASP A 23 2.38 2.07 -11.06
N TYR A 24 1.34 1.26 -10.80
CA TYR A 24 0.27 1.65 -9.89
C TYR A 24 0.79 1.88 -8.47
N ALA A 25 1.72 1.08 -7.96
CA ALA A 25 2.32 1.30 -6.65
C ALA A 25 3.10 2.63 -6.60
N GLY A 26 3.88 2.95 -7.64
CA GLY A 26 4.64 4.20 -7.74
C GLY A 26 3.71 5.43 -7.82
N ARG A 27 2.62 5.33 -8.58
CA ARG A 27 1.60 6.38 -8.69
C ARG A 27 0.82 6.54 -7.38
N ALA A 28 0.53 5.46 -6.68
CA ALA A 28 -0.10 5.49 -5.36
C ALA A 28 0.79 6.25 -4.37
N LEU A 29 2.10 5.98 -4.36
CA LEU A 29 3.07 6.64 -3.49
C LEU A 29 3.22 8.13 -3.81
N SER A 30 3.31 8.48 -5.09
CA SER A 30 3.51 9.86 -5.54
C SER A 30 2.30 10.74 -5.24
N ALA A 31 1.09 10.18 -5.32
CA ALA A 31 -0.16 10.89 -5.07
C ALA A 31 -0.61 10.88 -3.60
N ALA A 32 0.10 10.18 -2.71
CA ALA A 32 -0.29 10.06 -1.31
C ALA A 32 0.21 11.26 -0.49
N PRO A 33 -0.66 11.86 0.36
CA PRO A 33 -0.22 12.74 1.45
C PRO A 33 0.81 12.04 2.34
N ASP A 34 1.70 12.81 2.97
CA ASP A 34 2.83 12.28 3.73
C ASP A 34 2.40 11.32 4.85
N GLU A 35 1.30 11.63 5.54
CA GLU A 35 0.71 10.82 6.60
C GLU A 35 0.18 9.47 6.09
N LEU A 36 -0.16 9.40 4.80
CA LEU A 36 -0.69 8.20 4.14
C LEU A 36 0.37 7.44 3.34
N LYS A 37 1.61 7.95 3.21
CA LYS A 37 2.71 7.27 2.52
C LYS A 37 3.09 5.89 3.07
N PRO A 38 2.85 5.51 4.35
CA PRO A 38 3.18 4.15 4.80
C PRO A 38 2.46 3.06 3.99
N TYR A 39 1.21 3.28 3.60
CA TYR A 39 0.40 2.30 2.85
C TYR A 39 0.92 2.00 1.43
N PRO A 40 1.11 3.00 0.54
CA PRO A 40 1.68 2.74 -0.77
C PRO A 40 3.14 2.31 -0.72
N LEU A 41 3.93 2.69 0.29
CA LEU A 41 5.27 2.12 0.50
C LEU A 41 5.20 0.61 0.78
N ALA A 42 4.25 0.17 1.60
CA ALA A 42 4.06 -1.26 1.87
C ALA A 42 3.64 -2.03 0.60
N ALA A 43 2.73 -1.46 -0.19
CA ALA A 43 2.32 -2.05 -1.46
C ALA A 43 3.48 -2.12 -2.47
N LEU A 44 4.25 -1.04 -2.63
CA LEU A 44 5.42 -1.02 -3.50
C LEU A 44 6.44 -2.09 -3.10
N GLY A 45 6.70 -2.22 -1.79
CA GLY A 45 7.57 -3.28 -1.29
C GLY A 45 7.03 -4.69 -1.55
N TRP A 46 5.71 -4.88 -1.46
CA TRP A 46 5.07 -6.15 -1.80
C TRP A 46 5.19 -6.49 -3.29
N VAL A 47 5.01 -5.50 -4.17
CA VAL A 47 5.22 -5.67 -5.61
C VAL A 47 6.66 -6.08 -5.91
N HIS A 48 7.65 -5.40 -5.32
CA HIS A 48 9.06 -5.78 -5.47
C HIS A 48 9.33 -7.21 -4.99
N TYR A 49 8.71 -7.63 -3.87
CA TYR A 49 8.83 -9.00 -3.38
C TYR A 49 8.32 -10.01 -4.42
N LYS A 50 7.14 -9.75 -5.01
CA LYS A 50 6.55 -10.60 -6.04
C LYS A 50 7.40 -10.66 -7.32
N ARG A 51 8.08 -9.56 -7.65
CA ARG A 51 9.09 -9.49 -8.73
C ARG A 51 10.43 -10.15 -8.38
N ARG A 52 10.55 -10.75 -7.19
CA ARG A 52 11.78 -11.36 -6.65
C ARG A 52 12.92 -10.35 -6.43
N GLU A 53 12.60 -9.07 -6.33
CA GLU A 53 13.54 -7.98 -6.04
C GLU A 53 13.64 -7.76 -4.52
N PHE A 54 14.17 -8.74 -3.81
CA PHE A 54 14.03 -8.82 -2.36
C PHE A 54 14.67 -7.65 -1.60
N ASP A 55 15.82 -7.13 -2.03
CA ASP A 55 16.45 -5.98 -1.36
C ASP A 55 15.63 -4.70 -1.48
N ARG A 56 15.01 -4.47 -2.65
CA ARG A 56 14.10 -3.32 -2.85
C ARG A 56 12.82 -3.49 -2.06
N ALA A 57 12.30 -4.72 -1.99
CA ALA A 57 11.15 -5.05 -1.16
C ALA A 57 11.43 -4.72 0.31
N ILE A 58 12.58 -5.17 0.82
CA ILE A 58 13.03 -4.90 2.19
C ILE A 58 13.12 -3.40 2.45
N ASP A 59 13.74 -2.63 1.56
CA ASP A 59 13.91 -1.20 1.76
C ASP A 59 12.56 -0.45 1.82
N CYS A 60 11.64 -0.75 0.90
CA CYS A 60 10.31 -0.15 0.87
C CYS A 60 9.48 -0.52 2.12
N LEU A 61 9.48 -1.81 2.48
CA LEU A 61 8.74 -2.32 3.64
C LEU A 61 9.30 -1.79 4.96
N ARG A 62 10.62 -1.65 5.06
CA ARG A 62 11.28 -1.04 6.23
C ARG A 62 10.85 0.43 6.37
N LYS A 63 10.96 1.23 5.30
CA LYS A 63 10.52 2.63 5.28
C LYS A 63 9.04 2.80 5.64
N SER A 64 8.20 1.87 5.19
CA SER A 64 6.79 1.81 5.60
C SER A 64 6.67 1.56 7.12
N SER A 65 7.35 0.53 7.62
CA SER A 65 7.27 0.10 9.03
C SER A 65 7.84 1.11 10.03
N GLU A 66 8.78 1.95 9.61
CA GLU A 66 9.34 3.04 10.42
C GLU A 66 8.33 4.17 10.65
N ARG A 67 7.36 4.32 9.74
CA ARG A 67 6.36 5.39 9.78
C ARG A 67 5.03 4.92 10.38
N ALA A 68 4.63 3.68 10.11
CA ALA A 68 3.44 3.08 10.69
C ALA A 68 3.66 1.59 10.96
N ALA A 69 3.31 1.16 12.17
CA ALA A 69 3.49 -0.20 12.62
C ALA A 69 2.28 -1.06 12.23
N ALA A 70 2.25 -1.57 10.99
CA ALA A 70 1.17 -2.44 10.52
C ALA A 70 1.59 -3.93 10.56
N PRO A 71 0.74 -4.85 11.07
CA PRO A 71 1.05 -6.29 11.11
C PRO A 71 1.37 -6.88 9.72
N SER A 72 0.64 -6.46 8.70
CA SER A 72 0.83 -6.91 7.31
C SER A 72 2.19 -6.49 6.75
N THR A 73 2.62 -5.25 7.01
CA THR A 73 3.95 -4.75 6.60
C THR A 73 5.06 -5.58 7.23
N PHE A 74 4.98 -5.86 8.54
CA PHE A 74 5.99 -6.70 9.21
C PHE A 74 5.98 -8.14 8.70
N ARG A 75 4.80 -8.71 8.38
CA ARG A 75 4.70 -10.03 7.76
C ARG A 75 5.38 -10.06 6.39
N HIS A 76 5.08 -9.09 5.51
CA HIS A 76 5.74 -9.01 4.20
C HIS A 76 7.24 -8.80 4.34
N LEU A 77 7.69 -7.99 5.30
CA LEU A 77 9.10 -7.76 5.57
C LEU A 77 9.80 -9.06 6.00
N GLY A 78 9.17 -9.87 6.84
CA GLY A 78 9.69 -11.18 7.22
C GLY A 78 9.79 -12.15 6.03
N MET A 79 8.79 -12.16 5.15
CA MET A 79 8.83 -12.95 3.92
C MET A 79 9.97 -12.51 2.99
N ALA A 80 10.16 -11.20 2.82
CA ALA A 80 11.22 -10.65 1.99
C ALA A 80 12.61 -10.97 2.56
N TYR A 81 12.80 -10.88 3.88
CA TYR A 81 14.04 -11.30 4.53
C TYR A 81 14.32 -12.80 4.33
N LEU A 82 13.33 -13.68 4.49
CA LEU A 82 13.53 -15.12 4.22
C LEU A 82 13.97 -15.37 2.78
N ALA A 83 13.29 -14.73 1.82
CA ALA A 83 13.61 -14.90 0.40
C ALA A 83 15.00 -14.35 0.03
N ALA A 84 15.48 -13.35 0.77
CA ALA A 84 16.85 -12.81 0.67
C ALA A 84 17.90 -13.63 1.43
N GLY A 85 17.54 -14.75 2.07
CA GLY A 85 18.48 -15.56 2.85
C GLY A 85 18.85 -14.97 4.22
N ARG A 86 17.96 -14.16 4.81
CA ARG A 86 18.16 -13.41 6.06
C ARG A 86 17.21 -13.90 7.18
N PRO A 87 17.39 -15.12 7.71
CA PRO A 87 16.40 -15.78 8.57
C PRO A 87 16.25 -15.14 9.96
N GLU A 88 17.30 -14.56 10.52
CA GLU A 88 17.24 -13.90 11.83
C GLU A 88 16.42 -12.61 11.76
N GLU A 89 16.65 -11.77 10.74
CA GLU A 89 15.82 -10.58 10.52
C GLU A 89 14.37 -10.94 10.20
N ALA A 90 14.15 -12.04 9.48
CA ALA A 90 12.80 -12.53 9.23
C ALA A 90 12.08 -12.91 10.52
N LYS A 91 12.73 -13.67 11.41
CA LYS A 91 12.19 -14.05 12.71
C LYS A 91 11.83 -12.84 13.55
N ALA A 92 12.70 -11.83 13.57
CA ALA A 92 12.42 -10.55 14.25
C ALA A 92 11.19 -9.84 13.65
N ALA A 93 11.08 -9.78 12.33
CA ALA A 93 9.94 -9.17 11.65
C ALA A 93 8.61 -9.90 11.93
N PHE A 94 8.59 -11.24 11.87
CA PHE A 94 7.39 -12.02 12.21
C PHE A 94 6.98 -11.87 13.68
N THR A 95 7.96 -11.78 14.58
CA THR A 95 7.69 -11.52 16.00
C THR A 95 7.02 -10.16 16.19
N LYS A 96 7.53 -9.12 15.51
CA LYS A 96 6.89 -7.79 15.51
C LYS A 96 5.47 -7.85 14.95
N ALA A 97 5.24 -8.55 13.83
CA ALA A 97 3.91 -8.71 13.25
C ALA A 97 2.90 -9.29 14.26
N LYS A 98 3.30 -10.33 15.01
CA LYS A 98 2.47 -10.96 16.03
C LYS A 98 2.19 -10.04 17.22
N THR A 99 3.18 -9.27 17.66
CA THR A 99 3.03 -8.31 18.76
C THR A 99 2.06 -7.19 18.39
N VAL A 100 2.23 -6.60 17.20
CA VAL A 100 1.37 -5.51 16.72
C VAL A 100 -0.06 -6.02 16.47
N ALA A 101 -0.24 -7.20 15.88
CA ALA A 101 -1.58 -7.76 15.62
C ALA A 101 -2.42 -7.92 16.90
N ARG A 102 -1.79 -8.19 18.03
CA ARG A 102 -2.46 -8.30 19.34
C ARG A 102 -2.93 -6.95 19.89
N GLY A 103 -2.42 -5.83 19.39
CA GLY A 103 -2.83 -4.46 19.76
C GLY A 103 -3.51 -3.66 18.64
N GLY A 104 -3.60 -4.19 17.41
CA GLY A 104 -3.83 -3.43 16.18
C GLY A 104 -5.28 -3.16 15.75
N ALA A 105 -6.29 -3.51 16.57
CA ALA A 105 -7.71 -3.35 16.19
C ALA A 105 -8.11 -1.89 15.83
N LEU A 106 -7.31 -0.91 16.21
CA LEU A 106 -7.51 0.51 15.91
C LEU A 106 -7.10 0.89 14.47
N GLU A 107 -6.02 0.30 13.94
CA GLU A 107 -5.50 0.60 12.60
C GLU A 107 -6.47 0.16 11.50
N ASP A 108 -7.04 -1.05 11.62
CA ASP A 108 -8.00 -1.56 10.65
C ASP A 108 -9.24 -0.66 10.51
N ARG A 109 -9.71 -0.09 11.64
CA ARG A 109 -10.81 0.89 11.63
C ARG A 109 -10.42 2.20 10.99
N MET A 110 -9.22 2.72 11.29
CA MET A 110 -8.73 3.96 10.68
C MET A 110 -8.59 3.81 9.16
N LEU A 111 -8.08 2.66 8.70
CA LEU A 111 -7.95 2.37 7.27
C LEU A 111 -9.32 2.26 6.59
N GLN A 112 -10.30 1.62 7.23
CA GLN A 112 -11.67 1.58 6.71
C GLN A 112 -12.26 2.99 6.61
N GLN A 113 -12.05 3.84 7.62
CA GLN A 113 -12.56 5.20 7.60
C GLN A 113 -11.90 6.05 6.50
N VAL A 114 -10.57 5.96 6.33
CA VAL A 114 -9.84 6.66 5.27
C VAL A 114 -10.31 6.18 3.89
N ARG A 115 -10.47 4.87 3.69
CA ARG A 115 -11.02 4.30 2.45
C ARG A 115 -12.42 4.83 2.14
N SER A 116 -13.28 4.89 3.17
CA SER A 116 -14.64 5.43 3.03
C SER A 116 -14.60 6.90 2.62
N ASN A 117 -13.80 7.71 3.33
CA ASN A 117 -13.67 9.15 3.07
C ASN A 117 -13.07 9.42 1.68
N LEU A 118 -12.05 8.66 1.26
CA LEU A 118 -11.42 8.87 -0.05
C LEU A 118 -12.34 8.44 -1.20
N ARG A 119 -13.07 7.32 -1.07
CA ARG A 119 -14.10 6.92 -2.04
C ARG A 119 -15.21 7.95 -2.15
N PHE A 120 -15.60 8.55 -1.03
CA PHE A 120 -16.57 9.64 -1.01
C PHE A 120 -16.02 10.87 -1.76
N MET A 121 -14.78 11.27 -1.48
CA MET A 121 -14.14 12.40 -2.17
C MET A 121 -14.00 12.18 -3.67
N GLU A 122 -13.65 10.97 -4.12
CA GLU A 122 -13.58 10.63 -5.54
C GLU A 122 -14.96 10.77 -6.21
N LYS A 123 -16.04 10.29 -5.57
CA LYS A 123 -17.42 10.46 -6.07
C LYS A 123 -17.83 11.93 -6.15
N VAL A 124 -17.50 12.73 -5.13
CA VAL A 124 -17.82 14.16 -5.10
C VAL A 124 -17.03 14.93 -6.17
N GLY A 125 -15.75 14.60 -6.35
CA GLY A 125 -14.90 15.17 -7.41
C GLY A 125 -15.44 14.86 -8.80
N ARG A 126 -15.84 13.61 -9.06
CA ARG A 126 -16.41 13.18 -10.35
C ARG A 126 -17.70 13.93 -10.70
N ARG A 127 -18.60 14.12 -9.72
CA ARG A 127 -19.84 14.91 -9.90
C ARG A 127 -19.55 16.38 -10.21
N ARG A 128 -18.53 16.97 -9.59
CA ARG A 128 -18.10 18.35 -9.88
C ARG A 128 -17.55 18.50 -11.30
N THR A 129 -16.72 17.57 -11.74
CA THR A 129 -16.18 17.57 -13.12
C THR A 129 -17.26 17.33 -14.17
N GLU A 130 -18.23 16.45 -13.90
CA GLU A 130 -19.37 16.19 -14.79
C GLU A 130 -20.30 17.42 -14.88
N ALA A 131 -20.54 18.11 -13.76
CA ALA A 131 -21.34 19.33 -13.74
C ALA A 131 -20.67 20.49 -14.51
N ALA A 132 -19.36 20.66 -14.39
CA ALA A 132 -18.59 21.68 -15.12
C ALA A 132 -18.57 21.42 -16.64
N ALA A 133 -18.34 20.16 -17.05
CA ALA A 133 -18.37 19.77 -18.46
C ALA A 133 -19.78 19.90 -19.08
N ALA A 134 -20.83 19.70 -18.29
CA ALA A 134 -22.21 19.91 -18.73
C ALA A 134 -22.57 21.40 -18.89
N SER A 135 -21.98 22.30 -18.09
CA SER A 135 -22.17 23.74 -18.25
C SER A 135 -21.43 24.31 -19.47
N GLU A 136 -20.25 23.79 -19.80
CA GLU A 136 -19.48 24.24 -20.99
C GLU A 136 -20.11 23.78 -22.31
N ARG A 137 -20.83 22.64 -22.34
CA ARG A 137 -21.55 22.17 -23.54
C ARG A 137 -22.86 22.91 -23.82
N LYS A 138 -23.34 23.71 -22.87
CA LYS A 138 -24.58 24.50 -22.98
C LYS A 138 -24.33 25.98 -23.28
N ALA A 139 -23.06 26.40 -23.37
CA ALA A 139 -22.63 27.72 -23.82
C ALA A 139 -22.16 27.64 -25.28
#